data_AF-A0A077P9T3-F1
#
_entry.id   AF-A0A077P9T3-F1
#
_cell.length_a   1.000
_cell.length_b   1.000
_cell.length_c   1.000
_cell.angle_alpha   90.00
_cell.angle_beta   90.00
_cell.angle_gamma   90.00
#
_symmetry.space_group_name_H-M   'P 1'
#
loop_
_entity.id
_entity.type
_entity.pdbx_description
1 polymer ?
#
loop_
_entity_poly.entity_id
_entity_poly.type
_entity_poly.pdbx_seq_one_letter_code
_entity_poly.pdbx_strand_id
1 'polypeptide(L)'
;MNNKFIRDYRKIKNFNDIDIGRDAILAFADSEQCIDNKNIYEEEFYGRRIRPHTLKHIDFSNPLTRDTISTYNALSANRILFTMNEMDLLMLPEPDKLIWNEYQNFYSDERFITSNIGIRFLEKYLFSFLDDEISITENWNKERVKEYFFSFADESMKCSSLPSTDAILKSLDPVTTAKDWLVQLSSDLLVESSSMTRYASGSYGKMGSSLFKIIIDELGYGDFSKKHSKLHQDTLNSVNLNNTPHYYWQYYLNGSLLLANYYNMITKDKRKFFRYIGAIYQAETFFIISCKIWRDVLKEILPNINVKYFNEHYLIDIDHSRMVFEELVSPAIDKYGQIAATEIIRGFEEIRLVDEISDQDFISQTKWKDNCEKNKNTHDKIIAKVKEAASKKIIPCVKITEPYNELSITHSYDQNTLCHVISGSMEFLIGYGKSTILSAGDGIVIERNRLHGTLIKSESCDYEIYTIGDLGQWE
;
A
#
# COMPACT_ATOMS: atom_id res chain seq x y z
N MET A 1 -15.74 -52.11 -22.11
CA MET A 1 -16.06 -51.19 -21.00
C MET A 1 -14.81 -50.39 -20.69
N ASN A 2 -14.87 -49.07 -20.91
CA ASN A 2 -13.76 -48.14 -20.71
C ASN A 2 -13.48 -47.95 -19.22
N ASN A 3 -12.36 -48.46 -18.72
CA ASN A 3 -11.82 -48.02 -17.43
C ASN A 3 -11.14 -46.66 -17.63
N LYS A 4 -11.84 -45.60 -17.23
CA LYS A 4 -11.28 -44.26 -17.10
C LYS A 4 -10.12 -44.30 -16.10
N PHE A 5 -8.93 -43.89 -16.55
CA PHE A 5 -7.83 -43.50 -15.68
C PHE A 5 -8.30 -42.33 -14.79
N ILE A 6 -8.65 -42.61 -13.54
CA ILE A 6 -8.76 -41.58 -12.51
C ILE A 6 -7.33 -41.26 -12.10
N ARG A 7 -6.85 -40.04 -12.38
CA ARG A 7 -5.56 -39.56 -11.87
C ARG A 7 -5.63 -39.58 -10.34
N ASP A 8 -4.73 -40.30 -9.70
CA ASP A 8 -4.57 -40.33 -8.25
C ASP A 8 -3.94 -39.01 -7.80
N TYR A 9 -4.78 -38.05 -7.42
CA TYR A 9 -4.30 -36.78 -6.88
C TYR A 9 -3.78 -37.03 -5.46
N ARG A 10 -2.60 -36.50 -5.09
CA ARG A 10 -2.27 -36.33 -3.67
C ARG A 10 -3.40 -35.54 -3.02
N LYS A 11 -4.19 -36.21 -2.18
CA LYS A 11 -5.22 -35.55 -1.39
C LYS A 11 -4.52 -34.58 -0.45
N ILE A 12 -4.61 -33.29 -0.73
CA ILE A 12 -4.24 -32.25 0.25
C ILE A 12 -5.18 -32.46 1.43
N LYS A 13 -4.64 -32.98 2.54
CA LYS A 13 -5.44 -33.35 3.71
C LYS A 13 -5.87 -32.13 4.53
N ASN A 14 -5.13 -31.03 4.42
CA ASN A 14 -5.39 -29.78 5.12
C ASN A 14 -4.98 -28.58 4.25
N PHE A 15 -5.95 -27.80 3.78
CA PHE A 15 -5.69 -26.56 3.03
C PHE A 15 -5.35 -25.36 3.95
N ASN A 16 -5.42 -25.54 5.26
CA ASN A 16 -4.94 -24.56 6.25
C ASN A 16 -3.49 -24.82 6.65
N ASP A 17 -2.79 -25.72 5.97
CA ASP A 17 -1.36 -25.95 6.20
C ASP A 17 -0.58 -24.70 5.80
N ILE A 18 0.13 -24.10 6.76
CA ILE A 18 0.89 -22.87 6.58
C ILE A 18 2.03 -23.06 5.59
N ASP A 19 2.59 -24.26 5.50
CA ASP A 19 3.69 -24.56 4.59
C ASP A 19 3.23 -24.47 3.13
N ILE A 20 1.98 -24.84 2.83
CA ILE A 20 1.39 -24.65 1.49
C ILE A 20 1.35 -23.17 1.11
N GLY A 21 0.90 -22.32 2.04
CA GLY A 21 0.84 -20.88 1.84
C GLY A 21 2.22 -20.26 1.65
N ARG A 22 3.17 -20.63 2.52
CA ARG A 22 4.56 -20.18 2.48
C ARG A 22 5.24 -20.58 1.17
N ASP A 23 5.13 -21.85 0.77
CA ASP A 23 5.73 -22.34 -0.47
C ASP A 23 5.13 -21.66 -1.70
N ALA A 24 3.82 -21.39 -1.70
CA ALA A 24 3.17 -20.63 -2.77
C ALA A 24 3.67 -19.17 -2.83
N ILE A 25 3.87 -18.52 -1.68
CA ILE A 25 4.42 -17.17 -1.61
C ILE A 25 5.86 -17.14 -2.17
N LEU A 26 6.70 -18.09 -1.76
CA LEU A 26 8.08 -18.18 -2.22
C LEU A 26 8.14 -18.50 -3.72
N ALA A 27 7.34 -19.45 -4.20
CA ALA A 27 7.27 -19.80 -5.62
C ALA A 27 6.75 -18.64 -6.49
N PHE A 28 5.75 -17.89 -6.02
CA PHE A 28 5.28 -16.69 -6.73
C PHE A 28 6.39 -15.62 -6.82
N ALA A 29 7.15 -15.46 -5.74
CA ALA A 29 8.20 -14.45 -5.65
C ALA A 29 9.49 -14.82 -6.39
N ASP A 30 9.69 -16.10 -6.68
CA ASP A 30 10.84 -16.61 -7.44
C ASP A 30 10.62 -16.41 -8.95
N SER A 31 10.66 -15.15 -9.37
CA SER A 31 10.47 -14.75 -10.77
C SER A 31 11.27 -13.50 -11.11
N GLU A 32 11.66 -13.35 -12.37
CA GLU A 32 12.44 -12.19 -12.85
C GLU A 32 11.74 -10.86 -12.57
N GLN A 33 10.41 -10.83 -12.63
CA GLN A 33 9.60 -9.65 -12.32
C GLN A 33 9.71 -9.23 -10.85
N CYS A 34 10.08 -10.16 -9.96
CA CYS A 34 10.07 -9.97 -8.52
C CYS A 34 11.45 -9.74 -7.90
N ILE A 35 12.51 -10.15 -8.60
CA ILE A 35 13.91 -9.99 -8.18
C ILE A 35 14.33 -8.52 -8.34
N ASP A 36 15.18 -8.06 -7.42
CA ASP A 36 15.72 -6.71 -7.39
C ASP A 36 16.44 -6.34 -8.70
N ASN A 37 16.32 -5.09 -9.12
CA ASN A 37 16.99 -4.55 -10.30
C ASN A 37 17.88 -3.36 -9.90
N LYS A 38 18.53 -2.73 -10.88
CA LYS A 38 19.47 -1.62 -10.66
C LYS A 38 18.83 -0.24 -10.77
N ASN A 39 17.51 -0.16 -10.87
CA ASN A 39 16.78 1.06 -11.17
C ASN A 39 16.03 1.54 -9.94
N ILE A 40 16.22 2.80 -9.55
CA ILE A 40 15.53 3.40 -8.39
C ILE A 40 14.02 3.57 -8.62
N TYR A 41 13.60 3.61 -9.89
CA TYR A 41 12.21 3.56 -10.34
C TYR A 41 11.97 2.25 -11.08
N GLU A 42 10.73 1.79 -11.12
CA GLU A 42 10.38 0.61 -11.90
C GLU A 42 10.26 0.99 -13.38
N GLU A 43 11.19 0.49 -14.19
CA GLU A 43 11.23 0.73 -15.63
C GLU A 43 10.61 -0.43 -16.42
N GLU A 44 10.51 -1.62 -15.82
CA GLU A 44 9.86 -2.78 -16.43
C GLU A 44 8.38 -2.76 -16.07
N PHE A 45 7.50 -2.68 -17.08
CA PHE A 45 6.07 -2.50 -16.86
C PHE A 45 5.45 -3.61 -15.99
N TYR A 46 5.94 -4.84 -16.09
CA TYR A 46 5.50 -5.99 -15.29
C TYR A 46 6.39 -6.26 -14.05
N GLY A 47 7.42 -5.44 -13.81
CA GLY A 47 8.29 -5.53 -12.64
C GLY A 47 7.58 -5.10 -11.35
N ARG A 48 7.76 -5.89 -10.29
CA ARG A 48 7.34 -5.59 -8.90
C ARG A 48 8.40 -6.15 -7.96
N ARG A 49 9.39 -5.35 -7.62
CA ARG A 49 10.52 -5.78 -6.78
C ARG A 49 10.08 -6.08 -5.36
N ILE A 50 10.20 -7.33 -4.93
CA ILE A 50 9.71 -7.80 -3.62
C ILE A 50 10.78 -8.44 -2.74
N ARG A 51 12.06 -8.36 -3.12
CA ARG A 51 13.21 -8.87 -2.35
C ARG A 51 13.06 -10.37 -1.98
N PRO A 52 12.88 -11.28 -2.95
CA PRO A 52 12.62 -12.70 -2.66
C PRO A 52 13.67 -13.36 -1.74
N HIS A 53 14.91 -12.88 -1.77
CA HIS A 53 16.00 -13.39 -0.94
C HIS A 53 15.76 -13.22 0.58
N THR A 54 14.92 -12.28 1.00
CA THR A 54 14.59 -12.06 2.43
C THR A 54 13.39 -12.90 2.90
N LEU A 55 12.49 -13.28 1.99
CA LEU A 55 11.18 -13.84 2.32
C LEU A 55 11.26 -15.17 3.08
N LYS A 56 12.31 -15.97 2.84
CA LYS A 56 12.53 -17.23 3.56
C LYS A 56 12.72 -17.06 5.07
N HIS A 57 13.02 -15.84 5.52
CA HIS A 57 13.25 -15.47 6.92
C HIS A 57 12.01 -14.89 7.60
N ILE A 58 10.92 -14.65 6.86
CA ILE A 58 9.67 -14.14 7.41
C ILE A 58 8.83 -15.32 7.91
N ASP A 59 8.31 -15.20 9.13
CA ASP A 59 7.37 -16.15 9.70
C ASP A 59 5.93 -15.71 9.42
N PHE A 60 5.35 -16.24 8.35
CA PHE A 60 3.95 -15.98 7.98
C PHE A 60 2.93 -16.74 8.83
N SER A 61 3.36 -17.60 9.78
CA SER A 61 2.44 -18.38 10.62
C SER A 61 1.78 -17.56 11.72
N ASN A 62 2.40 -16.45 12.11
CA ASN A 62 1.95 -15.57 13.18
C ASN A 62 1.38 -14.28 12.57
N PRO A 63 0.05 -14.10 12.53
CA PRO A 63 -0.54 -12.88 12.00
C PRO A 63 -0.02 -11.63 12.71
N LEU A 64 0.08 -10.54 11.95
CA LEU A 64 0.47 -9.25 12.48
C LEU A 64 -0.57 -8.72 13.45
N THR A 65 -0.10 -7.86 14.35
CA THR A 65 -0.88 -7.08 15.31
C THR A 65 -0.82 -5.60 14.93
N ARG A 66 -1.63 -4.76 15.60
CA ARG A 66 -1.58 -3.30 15.42
C ARG A 66 -0.17 -2.72 15.58
N ASP A 67 0.62 -3.21 16.54
CA ASP A 67 1.99 -2.72 16.79
C ASP A 67 3.00 -3.17 15.74
N THR A 68 2.72 -4.25 15.01
CA THR A 68 3.64 -4.86 14.05
C THR A 68 3.25 -4.62 12.59
N ILE A 69 2.10 -4.00 12.33
CA ILE A 69 1.59 -3.74 10.98
C ILE A 69 2.44 -2.73 10.18
N SER A 70 3.38 -2.02 10.83
CA SER A 70 4.33 -1.12 10.17
C SER A 70 5.73 -1.71 9.95
N THR A 71 5.97 -2.96 10.36
CA THR A 71 7.28 -3.64 10.26
C THR A 71 7.68 -3.95 8.81
N TYR A 72 8.94 -4.34 8.60
CA TYR A 72 9.43 -4.83 7.32
C TYR A 72 8.66 -6.07 6.84
N ASN A 73 8.24 -6.94 7.76
CA ASN A 73 7.43 -8.11 7.41
C ASN A 73 6.08 -7.68 6.82
N ALA A 74 5.46 -6.63 7.38
CA ALA A 74 4.23 -6.06 6.85
C ALA A 74 4.43 -5.46 5.45
N LEU A 75 5.48 -4.65 5.26
CA LEU A 75 5.82 -4.09 3.94
C LEU A 75 6.03 -5.19 2.89
N SER A 76 6.77 -6.23 3.25
CA SER A 76 7.04 -7.36 2.35
C SER A 76 5.76 -8.11 2.00
N ALA A 77 4.93 -8.44 3.00
CA ALA A 77 3.65 -9.08 2.79
C ALA A 77 2.70 -8.23 1.93
N ASN A 78 2.65 -6.91 2.16
CA ASN A 78 1.81 -5.99 1.39
C ASN A 78 2.25 -5.90 -0.08
N ARG A 79 3.55 -5.80 -0.35
CA ARG A 79 4.08 -5.84 -1.72
C ARG A 79 3.69 -7.11 -2.45
N ILE A 80 3.87 -8.27 -1.81
CA ILE A 80 3.53 -9.56 -2.42
C ILE A 80 2.02 -9.66 -2.65
N LEU A 81 1.21 -9.35 -1.65
CA LEU A 81 -0.25 -9.44 -1.74
C LEU A 81 -0.78 -8.52 -2.84
N PHE A 82 -0.24 -7.31 -2.95
CA PHE A 82 -0.62 -6.36 -3.99
C PHE A 82 -0.33 -6.93 -5.38
N THR A 83 0.90 -7.42 -5.62
CA THR A 83 1.28 -8.05 -6.89
C THR A 83 0.46 -9.30 -7.20
N MET A 84 0.11 -10.11 -6.20
CA MET A 84 -0.77 -11.27 -6.37
C MET A 84 -2.19 -10.86 -6.75
N ASN A 85 -2.71 -9.76 -6.21
CA ASN A 85 -4.04 -9.24 -6.55
C ASN A 85 -4.12 -8.71 -7.98
N GLU A 86 -3.03 -8.13 -8.49
CA GLU A 86 -2.90 -7.67 -9.88
C GLU A 86 -3.00 -8.78 -10.92
N MET A 87 -2.85 -10.06 -10.53
CA MET A 87 -3.03 -11.20 -11.45
C MET A 87 -4.44 -11.26 -12.06
N ASP A 88 -5.43 -10.67 -11.39
CA ASP A 88 -6.80 -10.58 -11.89
C ASP A 88 -7.08 -9.27 -12.67
N LEU A 89 -6.08 -8.39 -12.81
CA LEU A 89 -6.19 -7.09 -13.46
C LEU A 89 -5.51 -7.13 -14.83
N LEU A 90 -6.21 -6.72 -15.88
CA LEU A 90 -5.60 -6.56 -17.20
C LEU A 90 -4.81 -5.25 -17.25
N MET A 91 -3.50 -5.37 -17.42
CA MET A 91 -2.59 -4.24 -17.57
C MET A 91 -1.76 -4.42 -18.82
N LEU A 92 -1.78 -3.41 -19.68
CA LEU A 92 -1.03 -3.38 -20.93
C LEU A 92 -0.17 -2.12 -20.95
N PRO A 93 1.13 -2.22 -21.29
CA PRO A 93 1.95 -1.04 -21.57
C PRO A 93 1.49 -0.39 -22.89
N GLU A 94 2.06 0.78 -23.19
CA GLU A 94 1.93 1.38 -24.52
C GLU A 94 2.33 0.38 -25.63
N PRO A 95 1.69 0.41 -26.82
CA PRO A 95 1.88 -0.62 -27.84
C PRO A 95 3.34 -0.85 -28.27
N ASP A 96 4.16 0.20 -28.29
CA ASP A 96 5.58 0.14 -28.65
C ASP A 96 6.47 -0.43 -27.53
N LYS A 97 5.95 -0.53 -26.30
CA LYS A 97 6.62 -1.09 -25.12
C LYS A 97 6.15 -2.50 -24.76
N LEU A 98 5.17 -3.05 -25.48
CA LEU A 98 4.65 -4.39 -25.21
C LEU A 98 5.65 -5.47 -25.62
N ILE A 99 6.20 -6.16 -24.61
CA ILE A 99 7.04 -7.35 -24.80
C ILE A 99 6.18 -8.59 -24.51
N TRP A 100 5.83 -9.33 -25.56
CA TRP A 100 4.89 -10.45 -25.46
C TRP A 100 5.32 -11.53 -24.47
N ASN A 101 6.61 -11.86 -24.41
CA ASN A 101 7.12 -12.85 -23.47
C ASN A 101 6.99 -12.40 -22.02
N GLU A 102 7.23 -11.12 -21.71
CA GLU A 102 7.04 -10.58 -20.35
C GLU A 102 5.58 -10.62 -19.94
N TYR A 103 4.68 -10.25 -20.87
CA TYR A 103 3.23 -10.36 -20.68
C TYR A 103 2.80 -11.81 -20.37
N GLN A 104 3.25 -12.77 -21.16
CA GLN A 104 2.93 -14.19 -20.95
C GLN A 104 3.53 -14.73 -19.64
N ASN A 105 4.74 -14.31 -19.28
CA ASN A 105 5.38 -14.71 -18.03
C ASN A 105 4.63 -14.14 -16.82
N PHE A 106 4.21 -12.86 -16.88
CA PHE A 106 3.44 -12.22 -15.82
C PHE A 106 2.09 -12.91 -15.62
N TYR A 107 1.35 -13.19 -16.70
CA TYR A 107 0.05 -13.89 -16.68
C TYR A 107 0.17 -15.42 -16.85
N SER A 108 1.25 -16.02 -16.35
CA SER A 108 1.48 -17.46 -16.46
C SER A 108 0.60 -18.29 -15.52
N ASP A 109 0.30 -19.53 -15.91
CA ASP A 109 -0.46 -20.49 -15.10
C ASP A 109 0.17 -20.69 -13.71
N GLU A 110 1.51 -20.76 -13.64
CA GLU A 110 2.24 -20.94 -12.40
C GLU A 110 2.01 -19.78 -11.43
N ARG A 111 2.17 -18.53 -11.88
CA ARG A 111 1.90 -17.33 -11.07
C ARG A 111 0.44 -17.21 -10.70
N PHE A 112 -0.47 -17.57 -11.60
CA PHE A 112 -1.91 -17.57 -11.31
C PHE A 112 -2.26 -18.57 -10.20
N ILE A 113 -1.71 -19.80 -10.25
CA ILE A 113 -1.97 -20.83 -9.24
C ILE A 113 -1.37 -20.43 -7.89
N THR A 114 -0.10 -20.01 -7.86
CA THR A 114 0.60 -19.65 -6.62
C THR A 114 -0.01 -18.40 -5.98
N SER A 115 -0.43 -17.40 -6.76
CA SER A 115 -1.13 -16.22 -6.22
C SER A 115 -2.46 -16.58 -5.57
N ASN A 116 -3.30 -17.41 -6.20
CA ASN A 116 -4.59 -17.81 -5.63
C ASN A 116 -4.44 -18.60 -4.31
N ILE A 117 -3.35 -19.35 -4.14
CA ILE A 117 -3.03 -20.00 -2.87
C ILE A 117 -2.53 -18.97 -1.85
N GLY A 118 -1.49 -18.20 -2.21
CA GLY A 118 -0.80 -17.28 -1.30
C GLY A 118 -1.68 -16.15 -0.74
N ILE A 119 -2.60 -15.61 -1.54
CA ILE A 119 -3.47 -14.49 -1.14
C ILE A 119 -4.20 -14.75 0.17
N ARG A 120 -4.79 -15.94 0.35
CA ARG A 120 -5.58 -16.24 1.56
C ARG A 120 -4.71 -16.26 2.83
N PHE A 121 -3.46 -16.69 2.72
CA PHE A 121 -2.52 -16.70 3.84
C PHE A 121 -2.03 -15.29 4.15
N LEU A 122 -1.67 -14.51 3.12
CA LEU A 122 -1.24 -13.12 3.30
C LEU A 122 -2.35 -12.23 3.84
N GLU A 123 -3.60 -12.40 3.39
CA GLU A 123 -4.73 -11.67 3.94
C GLU A 123 -4.97 -11.97 5.42
N LYS A 124 -4.88 -13.24 5.82
CA LYS A 124 -4.94 -13.60 7.24
C LYS A 124 -3.78 -12.97 8.02
N TYR A 125 -2.58 -13.05 7.48
CA TYR A 125 -1.38 -12.50 8.09
C TYR A 125 -1.46 -10.97 8.27
N LEU A 126 -1.97 -10.24 7.27
CA LEU A 126 -2.03 -8.79 7.26
C LEU A 126 -3.25 -8.20 7.96
N PHE A 127 -4.42 -8.85 7.91
CA PHE A 127 -5.69 -8.24 8.31
C PHE A 127 -6.34 -8.86 9.54
N SER A 128 -5.82 -9.97 10.09
CA SER A 128 -6.41 -10.57 11.30
C SER A 128 -6.35 -9.65 12.53
N PHE A 129 -5.42 -8.68 12.60
CA PHE A 129 -5.42 -7.69 13.69
C PHE A 129 -6.73 -6.89 13.77
N LEU A 130 -7.45 -6.73 12.66
CA LEU A 130 -8.74 -6.05 12.65
C LEU A 130 -9.81 -6.77 13.51
N ASP A 131 -9.67 -8.09 13.71
CA ASP A 131 -10.56 -8.85 14.60
C ASP A 131 -10.42 -8.40 16.07
N ASP A 132 -9.22 -7.97 16.47
CA ASP A 132 -8.92 -7.54 17.84
C ASP A 132 -9.18 -6.03 18.03
N GLU A 133 -8.95 -5.22 16.98
CA GLU A 133 -9.10 -3.76 17.05
C GLU A 133 -10.56 -3.29 16.88
N ILE A 134 -11.40 -4.03 16.15
CA ILE A 134 -12.77 -3.63 15.82
C ILE A 134 -13.79 -4.45 16.61
N SER A 135 -14.37 -3.83 17.65
CA SER A 135 -15.46 -4.40 18.43
C SER A 135 -16.81 -3.83 17.99
N ILE A 136 -17.65 -4.66 17.38
CA ILE A 136 -19.01 -4.29 16.99
C ILE A 136 -20.00 -4.66 18.08
N THR A 137 -20.71 -3.67 18.61
CA THR A 137 -21.76 -3.87 19.62
C THR A 137 -22.95 -4.66 19.07
N GLU A 138 -23.73 -5.28 19.94
CA GLU A 138 -24.93 -6.01 19.52
C GLU A 138 -26.10 -5.07 19.15
N ASN A 139 -27.09 -5.63 18.45
CA ASN A 139 -28.37 -4.98 18.13
C ASN A 139 -28.27 -3.81 17.14
N TRP A 140 -27.45 -3.95 16.10
CA TRP A 140 -27.50 -3.06 14.94
C TRP A 140 -28.75 -3.31 14.11
N ASN A 141 -29.43 -2.23 13.75
CA ASN A 141 -30.58 -2.21 12.85
C ASN A 141 -30.45 -1.01 11.90
N LYS A 142 -31.40 -0.88 10.99
CA LYS A 142 -31.38 0.16 9.95
C LYS A 142 -31.32 1.57 10.54
N GLU A 143 -32.09 1.83 11.60
CA GLU A 143 -32.18 3.14 12.24
C GLU A 143 -30.85 3.54 12.87
N ARG A 144 -30.20 2.61 13.58
CA ARG A 144 -28.89 2.84 14.19
C ARG A 144 -27.78 3.00 13.16
N VAL A 145 -27.77 2.17 12.11
CA VAL A 145 -26.82 2.33 11.01
C VAL A 145 -26.99 3.70 10.35
N LYS A 146 -28.24 4.12 10.11
CA LYS A 146 -28.55 5.44 9.56
C LYS A 146 -28.04 6.57 10.44
N GLU A 147 -28.34 6.52 11.74
CA GLU A 147 -27.90 7.52 12.71
C GLU A 147 -26.37 7.63 12.73
N TYR A 148 -25.68 6.48 12.78
CA TYR A 148 -24.23 6.43 12.79
C TYR A 148 -23.60 7.02 11.52
N PHE A 149 -24.09 6.59 10.37
CA PHE A 149 -23.61 7.04 9.06
C PHE A 149 -23.87 8.52 8.82
N PHE A 150 -25.03 9.03 9.23
CA PHE A 150 -25.36 10.44 9.05
C PHE A 150 -24.58 11.33 10.02
N SER A 151 -24.31 10.87 11.25
CA SER A 151 -23.39 11.55 12.17
C SER A 151 -22.00 11.70 11.56
N PHE A 152 -21.48 10.61 10.98
CA PHE A 152 -20.18 10.62 10.28
C PHE A 152 -20.18 11.58 9.08
N ALA A 153 -21.22 11.58 8.26
CA ALA A 153 -21.34 12.48 7.12
C ALA A 153 -21.35 13.97 7.57
N ASP A 154 -22.14 14.28 8.61
CA ASP A 154 -22.22 15.62 9.19
C ASP A 154 -20.90 16.09 9.82
N GLU A 155 -20.15 15.19 10.43
CA GLU A 155 -18.81 15.45 10.96
C GLU A 155 -17.80 15.69 9.85
N SER A 156 -17.83 14.84 8.81
CA SER A 156 -16.94 14.95 7.66
C SER A 156 -17.11 16.29 6.95
N MET A 157 -18.35 16.75 6.75
CA MET A 157 -18.63 18.04 6.11
C MET A 157 -18.14 19.27 6.89
N LYS A 158 -17.87 19.13 8.19
CA LYS A 158 -17.30 20.20 9.04
C LYS A 158 -15.77 20.21 9.01
N CYS A 159 -15.14 19.19 8.44
CA CYS A 159 -13.70 19.08 8.33
C CYS A 159 -13.14 20.19 7.43
N SER A 160 -12.09 20.86 7.90
CA SER A 160 -11.40 21.93 7.17
C SER A 160 -9.93 21.64 6.86
N SER A 161 -9.37 20.57 7.42
CA SER A 161 -8.02 20.09 7.12
C SER A 161 -7.91 18.59 7.32
N LEU A 162 -6.98 17.96 6.61
CA LEU A 162 -6.65 16.55 6.75
C LEU A 162 -5.23 16.37 7.32
N PRO A 163 -4.95 15.30 8.08
CA PRO A 163 -3.61 15.00 8.56
C PRO A 163 -2.55 14.96 7.44
N SER A 164 -2.87 14.36 6.29
CA SER A 164 -2.00 14.33 5.11
C SER A 164 -1.72 15.73 4.54
N THR A 165 -2.73 16.60 4.42
CA THR A 165 -2.53 17.98 3.97
C THR A 165 -1.75 18.83 4.96
N ASP A 166 -1.96 18.62 6.26
CA ASP A 166 -1.20 19.28 7.31
C ASP A 166 0.29 18.92 7.23
N ALA A 167 0.61 17.65 6.94
CA ALA A 167 1.99 17.21 6.74
C ALA A 167 2.61 17.84 5.48
N ILE A 168 1.86 17.95 4.38
CA ILE A 168 2.33 18.64 3.16
C ILE A 168 2.66 20.11 3.47
N LEU A 169 1.74 20.83 4.10
CA LEU A 169 1.88 22.27 4.38
C LEU A 169 3.01 22.58 5.38
N LYS A 170 3.26 21.69 6.34
CA LYS A 170 4.30 21.87 7.38
C LYS A 170 5.67 21.33 6.96
N SER A 171 5.76 20.65 5.81
CA SER A 171 6.99 20.01 5.37
C SER A 171 8.08 21.04 5.04
N LEU A 172 9.35 20.66 5.19
CA LEU A 172 10.48 21.51 4.76
C LEU A 172 10.60 21.61 3.23
N ASP A 173 10.02 20.68 2.49
CA ASP A 173 9.88 20.70 1.04
C ASP A 173 8.43 20.32 0.62
N PRO A 174 7.47 21.27 0.74
CA PRO A 174 6.06 21.00 0.44
C PRO A 174 5.80 20.52 -0.98
N VAL A 175 6.59 20.98 -1.97
CA VAL A 175 6.42 20.61 -3.38
C VAL A 175 6.73 19.12 -3.58
N THR A 176 7.85 18.65 -3.04
CA THR A 176 8.20 17.23 -3.11
C THR A 176 7.23 16.38 -2.31
N THR A 177 6.81 16.84 -1.12
CA THR A 177 5.85 16.13 -0.27
C THR A 177 4.45 16.04 -0.89
N ALA A 178 3.98 17.09 -1.57
CA ALA A 178 2.74 17.07 -2.35
C ALA A 178 2.78 16.07 -3.51
N LYS A 179 3.92 15.97 -4.20
CA LYS A 179 4.13 14.96 -5.24
C LYS A 179 4.22 13.54 -4.68
N ASP A 180 4.87 13.37 -3.53
CA ASP A 180 4.93 12.09 -2.81
C ASP A 180 3.52 11.61 -2.45
N TRP A 181 2.65 12.51 -1.98
CA TRP A 181 1.24 12.20 -1.73
C TRP A 181 0.52 11.65 -2.98
N LEU A 182 0.70 12.30 -4.14
CA LEU A 182 0.13 11.80 -5.41
C LEU A 182 0.70 10.43 -5.80
N VAL A 183 1.98 10.18 -5.51
CA VAL A 183 2.60 8.86 -5.69
C VAL A 183 1.92 7.81 -4.81
N GLN A 184 1.63 8.13 -3.54
CA GLN A 184 0.96 7.18 -2.64
C GLN A 184 -0.46 6.82 -3.12
N LEU A 185 -1.21 7.82 -3.61
CA LEU A 185 -2.53 7.61 -4.20
C LEU A 185 -2.49 6.73 -5.47
N SER A 186 -1.37 6.75 -6.21
CA SER A 186 -1.23 6.00 -7.46
C SER A 186 -1.31 4.47 -7.28
N SER A 187 -1.16 3.96 -6.06
CA SER A 187 -1.33 2.53 -5.75
C SER A 187 -2.77 2.04 -5.96
N ASP A 188 -3.76 2.94 -5.90
CA ASP A 188 -5.16 2.65 -6.18
C ASP A 188 -5.65 3.39 -7.43
N LEU A 189 -5.41 4.70 -7.51
CA LEU A 189 -6.09 5.58 -8.47
C LEU A 189 -5.70 5.34 -9.94
N LEU A 190 -4.53 4.76 -10.22
CA LEU A 190 -4.17 4.40 -11.60
C LEU A 190 -4.94 3.16 -12.11
N VAL A 191 -5.49 2.35 -11.21
CA VAL A 191 -6.30 1.16 -11.49
C VAL A 191 -7.66 1.27 -10.81
N GLU A 192 -8.14 2.49 -10.60
CA GLU A 192 -9.32 2.80 -9.80
C GLU A 192 -10.54 1.99 -10.20
N SER A 193 -11.32 1.61 -9.17
CA SER A 193 -12.51 0.78 -9.27
C SER A 193 -12.29 -0.65 -9.75
N SER A 194 -11.06 -1.07 -10.04
CA SER A 194 -10.78 -2.46 -10.44
C SER A 194 -11.17 -3.47 -9.36
N SER A 195 -10.90 -3.19 -8.09
CA SER A 195 -11.34 -4.05 -6.97
C SER A 195 -12.87 -4.14 -6.91
N MET A 196 -13.57 -3.02 -7.01
CA MET A 196 -15.05 -2.94 -7.03
C MET A 196 -15.66 -3.72 -8.19
N THR A 197 -15.05 -3.70 -9.39
CA THR A 197 -15.58 -4.39 -10.57
C THR A 197 -15.69 -5.90 -10.41
N ARG A 198 -15.04 -6.50 -9.40
CA ARG A 198 -15.21 -7.92 -9.03
C ARG A 198 -16.65 -8.26 -8.62
N TYR A 199 -17.45 -7.26 -8.27
CA TYR A 199 -18.88 -7.41 -7.98
C TYR A 199 -19.79 -7.13 -9.18
N ALA A 200 -19.27 -6.67 -10.32
CA ALA A 200 -20.07 -6.49 -11.54
C ALA A 200 -20.64 -7.82 -12.09
N SER A 201 -20.03 -8.94 -11.72
CA SER A 201 -20.48 -10.28 -12.08
C SER A 201 -21.25 -10.96 -10.93
N GLY A 202 -22.21 -11.81 -11.27
CA GLY A 202 -22.98 -12.61 -10.30
C GLY A 202 -24.50 -12.41 -10.43
N SER A 203 -25.25 -12.92 -9.44
CA SER A 203 -26.72 -12.83 -9.38
C SER A 203 -27.19 -12.58 -7.95
N TYR A 204 -27.41 -11.31 -7.60
CA TYR A 204 -27.79 -10.90 -6.24
C TYR A 204 -28.87 -9.80 -6.19
N GLY A 205 -29.55 -9.57 -7.33
CA GLY A 205 -30.74 -8.72 -7.43
C GLY A 205 -30.43 -7.25 -7.65
N LYS A 206 -31.37 -6.36 -7.26
CA LYS A 206 -31.30 -4.92 -7.52
C LYS A 206 -30.04 -4.25 -6.99
N MET A 207 -29.53 -4.70 -5.83
CA MET A 207 -28.27 -4.19 -5.28
C MET A 207 -27.09 -4.36 -6.25
N GLY A 208 -27.09 -5.41 -7.09
CA GLY A 208 -26.06 -5.59 -8.10
C GLY A 208 -26.14 -4.56 -9.21
N SER A 209 -27.34 -4.24 -9.66
CA SER A 209 -27.55 -3.15 -10.61
C SER A 209 -27.20 -1.78 -10.00
N SER A 210 -27.51 -1.56 -8.72
CA SER A 210 -27.17 -0.32 -8.01
C SER A 210 -25.67 -0.13 -7.88
N LEU A 211 -24.94 -1.17 -7.48
CA LEU A 211 -23.47 -1.13 -7.43
C LEU A 211 -22.87 -0.95 -8.84
N PHE A 212 -23.47 -1.55 -9.87
CA PHE A 212 -23.00 -1.40 -11.24
C PHE A 212 -23.15 0.04 -11.76
N LYS A 213 -24.11 0.82 -11.27
CA LYS A 213 -24.19 2.26 -11.59
C LYS A 213 -22.96 3.02 -11.08
N ILE A 214 -22.56 2.79 -9.82
CA ILE A 214 -21.32 3.38 -9.27
C ILE A 214 -20.13 3.00 -10.15
N ILE A 215 -20.00 1.71 -10.49
CA ILE A 215 -18.91 1.23 -11.36
C ILE A 215 -18.91 1.94 -12.73
N ILE A 216 -20.07 2.19 -13.33
CA ILE A 216 -20.16 2.89 -14.63
C ILE A 216 -19.63 4.32 -14.51
N ASP A 217 -19.98 5.03 -13.44
CA ASP A 217 -19.59 6.43 -13.21
C ASP A 217 -18.07 6.51 -13.02
N GLU A 218 -17.49 5.64 -12.18
CA GLU A 218 -16.05 5.53 -11.97
C GLU A 218 -15.26 5.17 -13.25
N LEU A 219 -15.89 4.40 -14.13
CA LEU A 219 -15.34 4.05 -15.44
C LEU A 219 -15.62 5.13 -16.51
N GLY A 220 -16.08 6.31 -16.11
CA GLY A 220 -16.30 7.46 -16.98
C GLY A 220 -17.43 7.25 -17.99
N TYR A 221 -18.44 6.46 -17.66
CA TYR A 221 -19.51 6.05 -18.58
C TYR A 221 -19.00 5.38 -19.87
N GLY A 222 -17.80 4.76 -19.83
CA GLY A 222 -17.14 4.17 -20.99
C GLY A 222 -16.42 5.18 -21.91
N ASP A 223 -16.44 6.48 -21.57
CA ASP A 223 -15.60 7.49 -22.21
C ASP A 223 -14.23 7.50 -21.52
N PHE A 224 -13.20 7.01 -22.22
CA PHE A 224 -11.84 6.93 -21.69
C PHE A 224 -11.32 8.28 -21.18
N SER A 225 -11.71 9.40 -21.80
CA SER A 225 -11.27 10.74 -21.37
C SER A 225 -11.85 11.18 -20.03
N LYS A 226 -12.91 10.51 -19.57
CA LYS A 226 -13.60 10.76 -18.30
C LYS A 226 -13.35 9.68 -17.26
N LYS A 227 -12.81 8.52 -17.64
CA LYS A 227 -12.44 7.46 -16.69
C LYS A 227 -11.57 8.05 -15.59
N HIS A 228 -11.91 7.82 -14.32
CA HIS A 228 -11.24 8.50 -13.21
C HIS A 228 -9.74 8.20 -13.15
N SER A 229 -9.33 6.96 -13.46
CA SER A 229 -7.90 6.63 -13.60
C SER A 229 -7.18 7.45 -14.68
N LYS A 230 -7.87 7.84 -15.77
CA LYS A 230 -7.30 8.73 -16.80
C LYS A 230 -7.23 10.18 -16.28
N LEU A 231 -8.23 10.63 -15.52
CA LEU A 231 -8.17 11.94 -14.86
C LEU A 231 -6.98 12.01 -13.88
N HIS A 232 -6.73 10.93 -13.12
CA HIS A 232 -5.57 10.84 -12.23
C HIS A 232 -4.24 10.81 -13.01
N GLN A 233 -4.15 10.09 -14.13
CA GLN A 233 -2.99 10.16 -15.01
C GLN A 233 -2.70 11.60 -15.49
N ASP A 234 -3.73 12.37 -15.82
CA ASP A 234 -3.58 13.77 -16.21
C ASP A 234 -3.17 14.66 -15.04
N THR A 235 -3.63 14.36 -13.82
CA THR A 235 -3.13 14.97 -12.58
C THR A 235 -1.63 14.75 -12.41
N LEU A 236 -1.14 13.51 -12.51
CA LEU A 236 0.29 13.19 -12.40
C LEU A 236 1.11 13.91 -13.48
N ASN A 237 0.69 13.82 -14.75
CA ASN A 237 1.39 14.44 -15.87
C ASN A 237 1.50 15.97 -15.71
N SER A 238 0.46 16.64 -15.21
CA SER A 238 0.44 18.11 -15.04
C SER A 238 1.52 18.65 -14.08
N VAL A 239 2.07 17.78 -13.22
CA VAL A 239 3.12 18.11 -12.25
C VAL A 239 4.43 17.36 -12.52
N ASN A 240 4.57 16.83 -13.75
CA ASN A 240 5.74 16.09 -14.23
C ASN A 240 6.02 14.80 -13.43
N LEU A 241 4.97 14.10 -13.01
CA LEU A 241 5.06 12.72 -12.51
C LEU A 241 4.77 11.74 -13.63
N ASN A 242 5.40 10.58 -13.59
CA ASN A 242 5.12 9.47 -14.49
C ASN A 242 3.78 8.84 -14.10
N ASN A 243 2.93 8.59 -15.09
CA ASN A 243 1.59 8.07 -14.91
C ASN A 243 1.46 6.56 -15.21
N THR A 244 2.58 5.86 -15.42
CA THR A 244 2.64 4.43 -15.74
C THR A 244 2.61 3.60 -14.45
N PRO A 245 1.65 2.68 -14.27
CA PRO A 245 1.68 1.69 -13.20
C PRO A 245 2.85 0.70 -13.42
N HIS A 246 3.74 0.40 -12.47
CA HIS A 246 3.97 1.02 -11.17
C HIS A 246 5.34 1.68 -11.10
N TYR A 247 5.57 2.73 -11.91
CA TYR A 247 6.88 3.41 -12.02
C TYR A 247 7.48 3.79 -10.66
N TYR A 248 6.64 4.15 -9.68
CA TYR A 248 7.03 4.51 -8.32
C TYR A 248 6.98 3.35 -7.30
N TRP A 249 7.02 2.09 -7.74
CA TRP A 249 6.89 0.90 -6.89
C TRP A 249 7.74 0.94 -5.62
N GLN A 250 9.01 1.35 -5.75
CA GLN A 250 9.93 1.46 -4.62
C GLN A 250 9.57 2.56 -3.62
N TYR A 251 8.64 3.44 -3.94
CA TYR A 251 8.25 4.56 -3.09
C TYR A 251 6.84 4.44 -2.54
N TYR A 252 6.10 3.37 -2.89
CA TYR A 252 4.85 3.06 -2.23
C TYR A 252 5.12 2.68 -0.77
N LEU A 253 4.43 3.39 0.13
CA LEU A 253 4.48 3.14 1.55
C LEU A 253 3.70 1.88 1.90
N ASN A 254 4.07 1.29 3.04
CA ASN A 254 3.41 0.11 3.56
C ASN A 254 1.93 0.40 3.83
N GLY A 255 1.62 1.56 4.41
CA GLY A 255 0.25 2.00 4.66
C GLY A 255 -0.61 2.13 3.39
N SER A 256 -0.04 2.68 2.31
CA SER A 256 -0.74 2.84 1.02
C SER A 256 -1.04 1.48 0.36
N LEU A 257 -0.08 0.56 0.40
CA LEU A 257 -0.30 -0.81 -0.08
C LEU A 257 -1.29 -1.58 0.80
N LEU A 258 -1.27 -1.39 2.12
CA LEU A 258 -2.23 -1.98 3.05
C LEU A 258 -3.66 -1.56 2.70
N LEU A 259 -3.86 -0.27 2.43
CA LEU A 259 -5.15 0.29 2.03
C LEU A 259 -5.66 -0.31 0.71
N ALA A 260 -4.84 -0.30 -0.34
CA ALA A 260 -5.22 -0.89 -1.62
C ALA A 260 -5.47 -2.41 -1.51
N ASN A 261 -4.69 -3.12 -0.68
CA ASN A 261 -4.88 -4.53 -0.41
C ASN A 261 -6.15 -4.82 0.38
N TYR A 262 -6.58 -3.93 1.29
CA TYR A 262 -7.83 -4.10 2.02
C TYR A 262 -9.02 -4.12 1.05
N TYR A 263 -9.09 -3.18 0.10
CA TYR A 263 -10.12 -3.18 -0.94
C TYR A 263 -10.09 -4.45 -1.80
N ASN A 264 -8.90 -4.92 -2.18
CA ASN A 264 -8.78 -6.20 -2.89
C ASN A 264 -9.25 -7.39 -2.02
N MET A 265 -8.90 -7.44 -0.74
CA MET A 265 -9.33 -8.50 0.17
C MET A 265 -10.87 -8.55 0.29
N ILE A 266 -11.50 -7.41 0.62
CA ILE A 266 -12.95 -7.35 0.86
C ILE A 266 -13.77 -7.57 -0.41
N THR A 267 -13.22 -7.29 -1.59
CA THR A 267 -13.91 -7.49 -2.87
C THR A 267 -13.64 -8.87 -3.47
N LYS A 268 -12.46 -9.46 -3.25
CA LYS A 268 -12.13 -10.82 -3.70
C LYS A 268 -12.86 -11.87 -2.87
N ASP A 269 -12.90 -11.70 -1.54
CA ASP A 269 -13.64 -12.57 -0.62
C ASP A 269 -15.13 -12.23 -0.57
N LYS A 270 -15.94 -12.95 -1.34
CA LYS A 270 -17.40 -12.71 -1.43
C LYS A 270 -18.15 -12.91 -0.11
N ARG A 271 -17.54 -13.54 0.90
CA ARG A 271 -18.11 -13.60 2.27
C ARG A 271 -18.16 -12.22 2.93
N LYS A 272 -17.32 -11.27 2.48
CA LYS A 272 -17.20 -9.92 3.01
C LYS A 272 -18.04 -8.89 2.23
N PHE A 273 -19.00 -9.32 1.40
CA PHE A 273 -19.81 -8.41 0.59
C PHE A 273 -20.48 -7.29 1.41
N PHE A 274 -21.06 -7.61 2.57
CA PHE A 274 -21.67 -6.59 3.43
C PHE A 274 -20.65 -5.64 4.05
N ARG A 275 -19.45 -6.13 4.37
CA ARG A 275 -18.34 -5.25 4.80
C ARG A 275 -17.96 -4.27 3.70
N TYR A 276 -17.90 -4.74 2.45
CA TYR A 276 -17.65 -3.85 1.32
C TYR A 276 -18.71 -2.75 1.18
N ILE A 277 -20.00 -3.04 1.39
CA ILE A 277 -21.06 -2.00 1.39
C ILE A 277 -20.79 -0.91 2.44
N GLY A 278 -20.32 -1.29 3.63
CA GLY A 278 -19.90 -0.33 4.65
C GLY A 278 -18.66 0.47 4.26
N ALA A 279 -17.65 -0.21 3.71
CA ALA A 279 -16.41 0.42 3.27
C ALA A 279 -16.65 1.44 2.15
N ILE A 280 -17.45 1.10 1.13
CA ILE A 280 -17.76 2.02 0.03
C ILE A 280 -18.62 3.20 0.51
N TYR A 281 -19.53 3.01 1.49
CA TYR A 281 -20.24 4.15 2.08
C TYR A 281 -19.28 5.14 2.74
N GLN A 282 -18.30 4.63 3.49
CA GLN A 282 -17.28 5.47 4.11
C GLN A 282 -16.48 6.23 3.06
N ALA A 283 -15.99 5.52 2.03
CA ALA A 283 -15.16 6.09 0.97
C ALA A 283 -15.89 7.21 0.23
N GLU A 284 -17.08 6.93 -0.31
CA GLU A 284 -17.90 7.89 -1.06
C GLU A 284 -18.29 9.11 -0.22
N THR A 285 -18.53 8.92 1.09
CA THR A 285 -18.89 10.03 1.98
C THR A 285 -17.68 10.89 2.33
N PHE A 286 -16.53 10.26 2.58
CA PHE A 286 -15.29 10.95 2.93
C PHE A 286 -14.66 11.66 1.73
N PHE A 287 -14.71 11.06 0.54
CA PHE A 287 -14.12 11.59 -0.70
C PHE A 287 -14.67 12.96 -1.08
N ILE A 288 -15.95 13.23 -0.82
CA ILE A 288 -16.56 14.55 -1.04
C ILE A 288 -15.69 15.65 -0.42
N ILE A 289 -15.46 15.59 0.89
CA ILE A 289 -14.72 16.66 1.59
C ILE A 289 -13.21 16.50 1.42
N SER A 290 -12.69 15.27 1.37
CA SER A 290 -11.24 15.06 1.31
C SER A 290 -10.66 15.45 -0.05
N CYS A 291 -11.32 15.12 -1.16
CA CYS A 291 -10.90 15.58 -2.48
C CYS A 291 -10.95 17.11 -2.61
N LYS A 292 -11.92 17.77 -1.98
CA LYS A 292 -11.95 19.24 -1.91
C LYS A 292 -10.73 19.80 -1.17
N ILE A 293 -10.41 19.26 0.01
CA ILE A 293 -9.27 19.70 0.83
C ILE A 293 -7.95 19.41 0.12
N TRP A 294 -7.76 18.19 -0.42
CA TRP A 294 -6.58 17.84 -1.21
C TRP A 294 -6.44 18.74 -2.43
N ARG A 295 -7.51 18.97 -3.19
CA ARG A 295 -7.48 19.88 -4.33
C ARG A 295 -6.97 21.26 -3.96
N ASP A 296 -7.54 21.85 -2.91
CA ASP A 296 -7.24 23.23 -2.54
C ASP A 296 -5.77 23.37 -2.10
N VAL A 297 -5.29 22.45 -1.25
CA VAL A 297 -3.90 22.42 -0.79
C VAL A 297 -2.92 22.07 -1.91
N LEU A 298 -3.22 21.05 -2.73
CA LEU A 298 -2.37 20.66 -3.84
C LEU A 298 -2.29 21.77 -4.88
N LYS A 299 -3.37 22.52 -5.14
CA LYS A 299 -3.35 23.66 -6.07
C LYS A 299 -2.57 24.85 -5.53
N GLU A 300 -2.60 25.06 -4.21
CA GLU A 300 -1.76 26.07 -3.56
C GLU A 300 -0.26 25.76 -3.75
N ILE A 301 0.13 24.50 -3.50
CA ILE A 301 1.54 24.06 -3.55
C ILE A 301 2.03 23.78 -4.98
N LEU A 302 1.15 23.29 -5.86
CA LEU A 302 1.41 22.91 -7.24
C LEU A 302 0.47 23.69 -8.18
N PRO A 303 0.73 24.97 -8.49
CA PRO A 303 -0.22 25.84 -9.20
C PRO A 303 -0.71 25.35 -10.56
N ASN A 304 0.09 24.50 -11.23
CA ASN A 304 -0.21 23.94 -12.55
C ASN A 304 -0.92 22.58 -12.50
N ILE A 305 -1.25 22.07 -11.30
CA ILE A 305 -1.89 20.76 -11.15
C ILE A 305 -3.26 20.72 -11.83
N ASN A 306 -3.48 19.66 -12.61
CA ASN A 306 -4.80 19.34 -13.14
C ASN A 306 -5.65 18.72 -12.01
N VAL A 307 -6.67 19.47 -11.61
CA VAL A 307 -7.56 19.13 -10.50
C VAL A 307 -8.85 18.43 -10.91
N LYS A 308 -9.00 18.03 -12.19
CA LYS A 308 -10.24 17.43 -12.68
C LYS A 308 -10.65 16.19 -11.90
N TYR A 309 -9.71 15.29 -11.60
CA TYR A 309 -9.95 14.11 -10.77
C TYR A 309 -10.63 14.47 -9.44
N PHE A 310 -10.03 15.38 -8.67
CA PHE A 310 -10.58 15.78 -7.37
C PHE A 310 -11.90 16.57 -7.47
N ASN A 311 -12.10 17.31 -8.56
CA ASN A 311 -13.37 18.01 -8.78
C ASN A 311 -14.51 17.05 -9.10
N GLU A 312 -14.23 15.97 -9.83
CA GLU A 312 -15.22 14.95 -10.19
C GLU A 312 -15.80 14.33 -8.92
N HIS A 313 -14.95 13.82 -8.03
CA HIS A 313 -15.33 13.25 -6.73
C HIS A 313 -16.00 14.26 -5.79
N TYR A 314 -15.50 15.49 -5.71
CA TYR A 314 -16.16 16.53 -4.89
C TYR A 314 -17.60 16.81 -5.32
N LEU A 315 -17.90 16.73 -6.63
CA LEU A 315 -19.22 17.07 -7.17
C LEU A 315 -20.17 15.86 -7.25
N ILE A 316 -19.67 14.69 -7.63
CA ILE A 316 -20.47 13.50 -7.93
C ILE A 316 -20.72 12.66 -6.68
N ASP A 317 -19.77 12.58 -5.76
CA ASP A 317 -19.86 11.62 -4.65
C ASP A 317 -20.95 11.99 -3.63
N ILE A 318 -21.50 13.21 -3.70
CA ILE A 318 -22.72 13.60 -2.96
C ILE A 318 -23.89 12.68 -3.34
N ASP A 319 -24.04 12.41 -4.65
CA ASP A 319 -25.08 11.52 -5.15
C ASP A 319 -24.72 10.06 -4.91
N HIS A 320 -23.43 9.67 -4.97
CA HIS A 320 -22.99 8.32 -4.63
C HIS A 320 -23.19 7.98 -3.16
N SER A 321 -22.78 8.83 -2.22
CA SER A 321 -22.98 8.61 -0.78
C SER A 321 -24.47 8.38 -0.45
N ARG A 322 -25.36 9.19 -1.03
CA ARG A 322 -26.81 8.99 -0.92
C ARG A 322 -27.24 7.67 -1.55
N MET A 323 -26.79 7.39 -2.78
CA MET A 323 -27.15 6.16 -3.50
C MET A 323 -26.67 4.90 -2.80
N VAL A 324 -25.46 4.88 -2.25
CA VAL A 324 -24.94 3.76 -1.45
C VAL A 324 -25.84 3.52 -0.25
N PHE A 325 -26.23 4.58 0.47
CA PHE A 325 -27.13 4.40 1.61
C PHE A 325 -28.52 3.87 1.18
N GLU A 326 -29.16 4.54 0.22
CA GLU A 326 -30.54 4.27 -0.19
C GLU A 326 -30.71 2.98 -0.99
N GLU A 327 -29.71 2.62 -1.79
CA GLU A 327 -29.79 1.50 -2.73
C GLU A 327 -28.93 0.28 -2.38
N LEU A 328 -27.94 0.42 -1.49
CA LEU A 328 -27.11 -0.70 -1.02
C LEU A 328 -27.32 -0.98 0.47
N VAL A 329 -27.03 -0.02 1.36
CA VAL A 329 -27.08 -0.21 2.82
C VAL A 329 -28.50 -0.55 3.28
N SER A 330 -29.44 0.34 2.99
CA SER A 330 -30.84 0.19 3.41
C SER A 330 -31.46 -1.10 2.86
N PRO A 331 -31.38 -1.40 1.54
CA PRO A 331 -31.92 -2.65 1.00
C PRO A 331 -31.23 -3.91 1.49
N ALA A 332 -29.92 -3.86 1.78
CA ALA A 332 -29.21 -4.99 2.37
C ALA A 332 -29.75 -5.31 3.78
N ILE A 333 -29.97 -4.29 4.61
CA ILE A 333 -30.52 -4.45 5.95
C ILE A 333 -31.99 -4.87 5.90
N ASP A 334 -32.80 -4.27 5.02
CA ASP A 334 -34.21 -4.65 4.84
C ASP A 334 -34.35 -6.12 4.45
N LYS A 335 -33.43 -6.64 3.62
CA LYS A 335 -33.47 -8.01 3.11
C LYS A 335 -32.81 -9.04 4.02
N TYR A 336 -31.69 -8.71 4.64
CA TYR A 336 -30.84 -9.66 5.38
C TYR A 336 -30.74 -9.35 6.88
N GLY A 337 -31.43 -8.30 7.34
CA GLY A 337 -31.59 -7.96 8.74
C GLY A 337 -30.29 -7.61 9.44
N GLN A 338 -30.21 -8.01 10.72
CA GLN A 338 -29.13 -7.66 11.63
C GLN A 338 -27.74 -8.14 11.17
N ILE A 339 -27.66 -9.25 10.43
CA ILE A 339 -26.38 -9.76 9.90
C ILE A 339 -25.76 -8.74 8.94
N ALA A 340 -26.54 -8.21 7.99
CA ALA A 340 -26.06 -7.18 7.09
C ALA A 340 -25.73 -5.90 7.85
N ALA A 341 -26.57 -5.46 8.79
CA ALA A 341 -26.31 -4.26 9.58
C ALA A 341 -24.96 -4.34 10.33
N THR A 342 -24.68 -5.48 10.96
CA THR A 342 -23.45 -5.72 11.74
C THR A 342 -22.22 -5.73 10.83
N GLU A 343 -22.25 -6.46 9.72
CA GLU A 343 -21.11 -6.55 8.81
C GLU A 343 -20.87 -5.25 8.04
N ILE A 344 -21.93 -4.48 7.74
CA ILE A 344 -21.81 -3.13 7.15
C ILE A 344 -21.05 -2.20 8.10
N ILE A 345 -21.45 -2.12 9.38
CA ILE A 345 -20.71 -1.31 10.35
C ILE A 345 -19.27 -1.81 10.50
N ARG A 346 -19.08 -3.13 10.53
CA ARG A 346 -17.73 -3.70 10.61
C ARG A 346 -16.83 -3.25 9.46
N GLY A 347 -17.30 -3.35 8.22
CA GLY A 347 -16.50 -2.93 7.07
C GLY A 347 -16.25 -1.43 7.01
N PHE A 348 -17.19 -0.62 7.51
CA PHE A 348 -17.03 0.82 7.69
C PHE A 348 -15.93 1.15 8.72
N GLU A 349 -15.89 0.48 9.86
CA GLU A 349 -14.86 0.71 10.89
C GLU A 349 -13.50 0.14 10.49
N GLU A 350 -13.47 -1.02 9.82
CA GLU A 350 -12.24 -1.62 9.29
C GLU A 350 -11.54 -0.68 8.30
N ILE A 351 -12.26 -0.07 7.35
CA ILE A 351 -11.64 0.86 6.40
C ILE A 351 -11.13 2.14 7.09
N ARG A 352 -11.89 2.71 8.04
CA ARG A 352 -11.46 3.90 8.78
C ARG A 352 -10.13 3.68 9.49
N LEU A 353 -9.97 2.52 10.11
CA LEU A 353 -8.75 2.18 10.82
C LEU A 353 -7.56 1.98 9.86
N VAL A 354 -7.80 1.36 8.70
CA VAL A 354 -6.77 1.17 7.66
C VAL A 354 -6.36 2.50 7.03
N ASP A 355 -7.32 3.39 6.74
CA ASP A 355 -7.07 4.76 6.28
C ASP A 355 -6.20 5.52 7.27
N GLU A 356 -6.51 5.45 8.57
CA GLU A 356 -5.71 6.10 9.61
C GLU A 356 -4.27 5.56 9.63
N ILE A 357 -4.06 4.24 9.50
CA ILE A 357 -2.71 3.66 9.39
C ILE A 357 -1.97 4.25 8.19
N SER A 358 -2.64 4.32 7.03
CA SER A 358 -2.05 4.84 5.79
C SER A 358 -1.61 6.30 5.94
N ASP A 359 -2.48 7.17 6.48
CA ASP A 359 -2.19 8.57 6.73
C ASP A 359 -1.03 8.74 7.72
N GLN A 360 -1.04 7.99 8.82
CA GLN A 360 0.04 8.08 9.82
C GLN A 360 1.39 7.60 9.28
N ASP A 361 1.40 6.61 8.39
CA ASP A 361 2.64 6.16 7.74
C ASP A 361 3.22 7.25 6.82
N PHE A 362 2.37 7.93 6.04
CA PHE A 362 2.77 9.06 5.20
C PHE A 362 3.31 10.25 6.02
N ILE A 363 2.61 10.61 7.11
CA ILE A 363 3.04 11.69 8.01
C ILE A 363 4.40 11.36 8.63
N SER A 364 4.56 10.12 9.11
CA SER A 364 5.81 9.66 9.71
C SER A 364 6.96 9.64 8.70
N GLN A 365 6.70 9.28 7.43
CA GLN A 365 7.71 9.28 6.38
C GLN A 365 8.12 10.70 6.02
N THR A 366 7.15 11.62 5.94
CA THR A 366 7.40 13.05 5.68
C THR A 366 8.29 13.64 6.77
N LYS A 367 7.95 13.40 8.04
CA LYS A 367 8.74 13.85 9.18
C LYS A 367 10.16 13.29 9.16
N TRP A 368 10.32 12.01 8.82
CA TRP A 368 11.63 11.38 8.67
C TRP A 368 12.46 12.04 7.56
N LYS A 369 11.86 12.30 6.39
CA LYS A 369 12.51 13.01 5.27
C LYS A 369 13.00 14.40 5.68
N ASP A 370 12.16 15.15 6.40
CA ASP A 370 12.48 16.50 6.87
C ASP A 370 13.58 16.50 7.95
N ASN A 371 13.68 15.43 8.75
CA ASN A 371 14.71 15.27 9.77
C ASN A 371 16.05 14.73 9.23
N CYS A 372 16.24 14.59 7.91
CA CYS A 372 17.47 14.07 7.30
C CYS A 372 18.76 14.65 7.92
N GLU A 373 18.89 15.98 7.94
CA GLU A 373 20.09 16.64 8.48
C GLU A 373 20.23 16.45 9.99
N LYS A 374 19.11 16.44 10.72
CA LYS A 374 19.12 16.12 12.15
C LYS A 374 19.65 14.70 12.39
N ASN A 375 19.23 13.74 11.58
CA ASN A 375 19.59 12.33 11.73
C ASN A 375 21.05 12.04 11.33
N LYS A 376 21.62 12.81 10.39
CA LYS A 376 23.07 12.85 10.13
C LYS A 376 23.85 13.45 11.30
N ASN A 377 23.40 14.60 11.81
CA ASN A 377 24.04 15.22 12.98
C ASN A 377 23.97 14.33 14.23
N THR A 378 22.89 13.55 14.40
CA THR A 378 22.79 12.58 15.49
C THR A 378 23.78 11.43 15.31
N HIS A 379 23.97 10.92 14.09
CA HIS A 379 25.01 9.92 13.80
C HIS A 379 26.38 10.38 14.34
N ASP A 380 26.80 11.61 14.01
CA ASP A 380 28.12 12.13 14.39
C ASP A 380 28.32 12.19 15.90
N LYS A 381 27.25 12.46 16.64
CA LYS A 381 27.28 12.52 18.11
C LYS A 381 27.41 11.15 18.76
N ILE A 382 26.80 10.11 18.18
CA ILE A 382 26.64 8.81 18.86
C ILE A 382 27.56 7.70 18.33
N ILE A 383 28.12 7.85 17.12
CA ILE A 383 28.86 6.78 16.43
C ILE A 383 30.00 6.17 17.26
N ALA A 384 30.73 7.00 18.02
CA ALA A 384 31.82 6.50 18.86
C ALA A 384 31.31 5.53 19.95
N LYS A 385 30.22 5.88 20.64
CA LYS A 385 29.57 5.03 21.67
C LYS A 385 28.99 3.76 21.03
N VAL A 386 28.35 3.89 19.87
CA VAL A 386 27.75 2.78 19.12
C VAL A 386 28.82 1.78 18.69
N LYS A 387 29.95 2.25 18.13
CA LYS A 387 31.10 1.40 17.77
C LYS A 387 31.69 0.68 18.98
N GLU A 388 31.83 1.37 20.10
CA GLU A 388 32.30 0.76 21.35
C GLU A 388 31.35 -0.37 21.80
N ALA A 389 30.04 -0.12 21.83
CA ALA A 389 29.05 -1.11 22.21
C ALA A 389 29.03 -2.33 21.28
N ALA A 390 29.14 -2.11 19.97
CA ALA A 390 29.25 -3.17 18.98
C ALA A 390 30.54 -4.00 19.15
N SER A 391 31.67 -3.37 19.44
CA SER A 391 32.93 -4.07 19.72
C SER A 391 32.84 -4.97 20.96
N LYS A 392 32.01 -4.57 21.93
CA LYS A 392 31.67 -5.34 23.14
C LYS A 392 30.54 -6.35 22.91
N LYS A 393 30.03 -6.48 21.68
CA LYS A 393 28.90 -7.35 21.28
C LYS A 393 27.60 -7.08 22.07
N ILE A 394 27.42 -5.84 22.53
CA ILE A 394 26.19 -5.41 23.21
C ILE A 394 25.06 -5.23 22.19
N ILE A 395 25.40 -4.73 21.00
CA ILE A 395 24.48 -4.56 19.89
C ILE A 395 24.99 -5.28 18.63
N PRO A 396 24.08 -5.74 17.74
CA PRO A 396 24.46 -6.28 16.43
C PRO A 396 25.10 -5.22 15.53
N CYS A 397 26.09 -5.65 14.75
CA CYS A 397 26.73 -4.87 13.69
C CYS A 397 26.95 -5.78 12.48
N VAL A 398 26.50 -5.33 11.32
CA VAL A 398 26.72 -6.00 10.04
C VAL A 398 27.70 -5.16 9.23
N LYS A 399 28.75 -5.80 8.71
CA LYS A 399 29.75 -5.17 7.83
C LYS A 399 29.46 -5.56 6.40
N ILE A 400 29.39 -4.58 5.51
CA ILE A 400 28.96 -4.75 4.14
C ILE A 400 30.00 -4.10 3.22
N THR A 401 30.33 -4.79 2.14
CA THR A 401 31.16 -4.29 1.04
C THR A 401 30.36 -4.50 -0.24
N GLU A 402 29.99 -3.41 -0.91
CA GLU A 402 29.19 -3.44 -2.13
C GLU A 402 29.91 -2.74 -3.29
N PRO A 403 29.78 -3.24 -4.53
CA PRO A 403 30.39 -2.65 -5.71
C PRO A 403 29.61 -1.44 -6.24
N TYR A 404 30.21 -0.69 -7.15
CA TYR A 404 29.55 0.38 -7.90
C TYR A 404 28.22 -0.04 -8.50
N ASN A 405 27.22 0.85 -8.41
CA ASN A 405 25.85 0.64 -8.89
C ASN A 405 25.10 -0.53 -8.25
N GLU A 406 25.58 -1.08 -7.13
CA GLU A 406 24.74 -1.93 -6.30
C GLU A 406 23.62 -1.08 -5.69
N LEU A 407 22.37 -1.49 -5.93
CA LEU A 407 21.17 -0.84 -5.43
C LEU A 407 20.50 -1.76 -4.40
N SER A 408 20.55 -1.36 -3.14
CA SER A 408 19.65 -1.91 -2.14
C SER A 408 18.29 -1.25 -2.32
N ILE A 409 17.39 -1.97 -2.99
CA ILE A 409 16.03 -1.46 -3.21
C ILE A 409 15.32 -1.17 -1.89
N THR A 410 14.31 -0.30 -1.95
CA THR A 410 13.76 0.26 -0.73
C THR A 410 13.16 -0.79 0.21
N HIS A 411 13.42 -0.62 1.50
CA HIS A 411 12.94 -1.45 2.58
C HIS A 411 12.89 -0.65 3.89
N SER A 412 12.61 -1.30 5.00
CA SER A 412 12.60 -0.71 6.33
C SER A 412 13.27 -1.66 7.33
N TYR A 413 13.57 -1.15 8.52
CA TYR A 413 14.02 -1.94 9.67
C TYR A 413 12.99 -1.84 10.80
N ASP A 414 12.81 -2.91 11.56
CA ASP A 414 11.84 -2.95 12.67
C ASP A 414 12.33 -2.18 13.92
N GLN A 415 13.63 -1.87 13.97
CA GLN A 415 14.28 -1.11 15.03
C GLN A 415 15.06 0.05 14.43
N ASN A 416 15.36 1.07 15.23
CA ASN A 416 16.25 2.13 14.75
C ASN A 416 17.62 1.50 14.47
N THR A 417 18.20 1.90 13.35
CA THR A 417 19.53 1.48 12.96
C THR A 417 20.41 2.70 12.72
N LEU A 418 21.71 2.49 12.67
CA LEU A 418 22.66 3.50 12.26
C LEU A 418 23.48 2.95 11.11
N CYS A 419 23.56 3.69 10.01
CA CYS A 419 24.46 3.42 8.90
C CYS A 419 25.70 4.31 9.04
N HIS A 420 26.89 3.71 8.86
CA HIS A 420 28.16 4.41 8.90
C HIS A 420 29.06 3.96 7.74
N VAL A 421 29.52 4.91 6.92
CA VAL A 421 30.40 4.63 5.79
C VAL A 421 31.85 4.65 6.25
N ILE A 422 32.57 3.54 6.09
CA ILE A 422 34.00 3.43 6.40
C ILE A 422 34.83 3.97 5.23
N SER A 423 34.52 3.53 4.02
CA SER A 423 35.26 3.86 2.79
C SER A 423 34.31 3.96 1.60
N GLY A 424 34.69 4.73 0.57
CA GLY A 424 33.84 4.93 -0.60
C GLY A 424 32.72 5.96 -0.39
N SER A 425 31.67 5.87 -1.21
CA SER A 425 30.48 6.72 -1.13
C SER A 425 29.22 6.01 -1.60
N MET A 426 28.11 6.35 -0.96
CA MET A 426 26.78 5.90 -1.34
C MET A 426 25.79 7.08 -1.38
N GLU A 427 24.79 6.95 -2.23
CA GLU A 427 23.58 7.74 -2.19
C GLU A 427 22.54 7.00 -1.33
N PHE A 428 22.22 7.59 -0.18
CA PHE A 428 21.21 7.07 0.73
C PHE A 428 19.84 7.65 0.35
N LEU A 429 18.93 6.77 -0.07
CA LEU A 429 17.58 7.09 -0.53
C LEU A 429 16.64 7.16 0.68
N ILE A 430 16.05 8.33 0.96
CA ILE A 430 15.26 8.60 2.17
C ILE A 430 13.75 8.50 1.89
N GLY A 431 13.36 8.58 0.61
CA GLY A 431 11.98 8.51 0.15
C GLY A 431 11.87 9.14 -1.24
N TYR A 432 10.65 9.25 -1.76
CA TYR A 432 10.43 9.88 -3.06
C TYR A 432 11.01 11.30 -3.08
N GLY A 433 11.82 11.58 -4.11
CA GLY A 433 12.43 12.89 -4.35
C GLY A 433 13.47 13.33 -3.32
N LYS A 434 13.89 12.46 -2.36
CA LYS A 434 14.85 12.82 -1.31
C LYS A 434 15.94 11.76 -1.16
N SER A 435 17.19 12.18 -1.36
CA SER A 435 18.39 11.39 -1.06
C SER A 435 19.48 12.28 -0.44
N THR A 436 20.52 11.67 0.11
CA THR A 436 21.74 12.35 0.58
C THR A 436 22.96 11.51 0.24
N ILE A 437 24.10 12.16 -0.02
CA ILE A 437 25.37 11.46 -0.22
C ILE A 437 26.04 11.26 1.14
N LEU A 438 26.48 10.02 1.40
CA LEU A 438 27.31 9.65 2.54
C LEU A 438 28.67 9.21 2.00
N SER A 439 29.73 9.89 2.43
CA SER A 439 31.13 9.57 2.12
C SER A 439 31.81 8.92 3.32
N ALA A 440 33.07 8.48 3.15
CA ALA A 440 33.88 7.96 4.25
C ALA A 440 33.83 8.86 5.51
N GLY A 441 33.43 8.28 6.63
CA GLY A 441 33.24 8.97 7.91
C GLY A 441 31.81 9.44 8.18
N ASP A 442 31.00 9.65 7.14
CA ASP A 442 29.61 10.06 7.26
C ASP A 442 28.71 8.88 7.67
N GLY A 443 27.50 9.22 8.09
CA GLY A 443 26.46 8.24 8.32
C GLY A 443 25.13 8.90 8.65
N ILE A 444 24.15 8.06 8.97
CA ILE A 444 22.79 8.50 9.28
C ILE A 444 22.11 7.52 10.24
N VAL A 445 21.38 8.05 11.21
CA VAL A 445 20.44 7.26 12.03
C VAL A 445 19.20 6.99 11.21
N ILE A 446 18.83 5.73 11.01
CA ILE A 446 17.63 5.30 10.27
C ILE A 446 16.55 4.95 11.28
N GLU A 447 15.46 5.72 11.29
CA GLU A 447 14.32 5.47 12.17
C GLU A 447 13.59 4.18 11.78
N ARG A 448 13.12 3.43 12.78
CA ARG A 448 12.35 2.20 12.57
C ARG A 448 11.15 2.44 11.66
N ASN A 449 10.80 1.42 10.88
CA ASN A 449 9.66 1.38 9.98
C ASN A 449 9.66 2.48 8.89
N ARG A 450 10.77 3.22 8.70
CA ARG A 450 10.88 4.22 7.62
C ARG A 450 11.44 3.60 6.35
N LEU A 451 10.77 3.89 5.24
CA LEU A 451 11.16 3.39 3.93
C LEU A 451 12.45 4.10 3.47
N HIS A 452 13.47 3.33 3.11
CA HIS A 452 14.75 3.85 2.64
C HIS A 452 15.46 2.82 1.76
N GLY A 453 16.50 3.23 1.03
CA GLY A 453 17.36 2.35 0.22
C GLY A 453 18.75 2.95 0.05
N THR A 454 19.64 2.27 -0.69
CA THR A 454 21.01 2.75 -0.91
C THR A 454 21.47 2.45 -2.33
N LEU A 455 22.22 3.37 -2.94
CA LEU A 455 22.86 3.18 -4.24
C LEU A 455 24.35 3.50 -4.13
N ILE A 456 25.21 2.54 -4.44
CA ILE A 456 26.66 2.74 -4.35
C ILE A 456 27.16 3.61 -5.51
N LYS A 457 27.93 4.66 -5.18
CA LYS A 457 28.42 5.66 -6.15
C LYS A 457 29.93 5.58 -6.40
N SER A 458 30.69 4.96 -5.51
CA SER A 458 32.12 4.66 -5.68
C SER A 458 32.34 3.26 -6.29
N GLU A 459 33.58 2.97 -6.73
CA GLU A 459 33.96 1.64 -7.25
C GLU A 459 33.61 0.50 -6.27
N SER A 460 33.86 0.76 -4.99
CA SER A 460 33.46 -0.07 -3.85
C SER A 460 33.14 0.83 -2.66
N CYS A 461 32.20 0.41 -1.82
CA CYS A 461 31.83 1.11 -0.59
C CYS A 461 31.80 0.10 0.56
N ASP A 462 32.59 0.37 1.60
CA ASP A 462 32.57 -0.38 2.85
C ASP A 462 31.76 0.40 3.88
N TYR A 463 30.73 -0.22 4.45
CA TYR A 463 29.89 0.42 5.46
C TYR A 463 29.40 -0.57 6.51
N GLU A 464 28.93 -0.02 7.62
CA GLU A 464 28.46 -0.78 8.79
C GLU A 464 27.03 -0.38 9.11
N ILE A 465 26.18 -1.39 9.36
CA ILE A 465 24.81 -1.20 9.86
C ILE A 465 24.74 -1.70 11.30
N TYR A 466 24.35 -0.81 12.21
CA TYR A 466 24.21 -1.08 13.63
C TYR A 466 22.74 -1.13 14.01
N THR A 467 22.30 -2.18 14.70
CA THR A 467 20.95 -2.21 15.28
C THR A 467 20.96 -1.53 16.64
N ILE A 468 20.58 -0.26 16.68
CA ILE A 468 20.75 0.61 17.85
C ILE A 468 19.53 0.66 18.77
N GLY A 469 18.38 0.13 18.37
CA GLY A 469 17.19 0.04 19.22
C GLY A 469 16.65 1.42 19.63
N ASP A 470 16.43 1.65 20.92
CA ASP A 470 16.04 2.98 21.42
C ASP A 470 17.17 4.00 21.18
N LEU A 471 16.85 5.15 20.58
CA LEU A 471 17.83 6.20 20.32
C LEU A 471 18.26 6.92 21.61
N GLY A 472 17.35 7.01 22.59
CA GLY A 472 17.57 7.74 23.84
C GLY A 472 18.66 7.16 24.75
N GLN A 473 19.12 5.94 24.50
CA GLN A 473 20.24 5.33 25.26
C GLN A 473 21.62 5.82 24.79
N TRP A 474 21.69 6.51 23.65
CA TRP A 474 22.95 6.94 23.03
C TRP A 474 23.22 8.44 23.16
N GLU A 475 22.15 9.24 23.23
CA GLU A 475 22.18 10.66 23.58
C GLU A 475 22.69 10.82 25.03
#